data_AF-A0A963VWS4-F1
#
_entry.id   AF-A0A963VWS4-F1
#
_cell.length_a   1.000
_cell.length_b   1.000
_cell.length_c   1.000
_cell.angle_alpha   90.00
_cell.angle_beta   90.00
_cell.angle_gamma   90.00
#
_symmetry.space_group_name_H-M   'P 1'
#
loop_
_entity.id
_entity.type
_entity.pdbx_description
1 polymer ?
#
loop_
_entity_poly.entity_id
_entity_poly.type
_entity_poly.pdbx_seq_one_letter_code
_entity_poly.pdbx_strand_id
1 'polypeptide(L)' 'PAPFDTARWLRGDAAALASFEKFNRANLAKDRDGDWVFLAKSAWDVGYQQEKNPELTFSTTKER' A
#
# COMPACT_ATOMS: atom_id res chain seq x y z
N PRO A 1 -13.84 15.95 -3.58
CA PRO A 1 -13.44 14.87 -2.64
C PRO A 1 -12.46 13.92 -3.33
N ALA A 2 -11.39 13.51 -2.63
CA ALA A 2 -10.50 12.46 -3.14
C ALA A 2 -11.22 11.10 -3.05
N PRO A 3 -10.99 10.16 -3.98
CA PRO A 3 -11.62 8.84 -3.94
C PRO A 3 -11.01 7.89 -2.91
N PHE A 4 -10.06 8.36 -2.08
CA PHE A 4 -9.31 7.59 -1.09
C PHE A 4 -9.32 8.31 0.26
N ASP A 5 -9.39 7.52 1.33
CA ASP A 5 -9.44 8.03 2.71
C ASP A 5 -8.08 7.99 3.40
N THR A 6 -7.17 7.11 2.95
CA THR A 6 -5.88 6.96 3.62
C THR A 6 -4.79 6.39 2.70
N ALA A 7 -3.53 6.69 3.04
CA ALA A 7 -2.36 6.22 2.32
C ALA A 7 -1.45 5.38 3.24
N ARG A 8 -0.88 4.29 2.72
CA ARG A 8 0.07 3.43 3.45
C ARG A 8 1.31 3.20 2.61
N TRP A 9 2.48 3.46 3.17
CA TRP A 9 3.73 3.04 2.55
C TRP A 9 3.86 1.53 2.66
N LEU A 10 4.26 0.89 1.56
CA LEU A 10 4.47 -0.54 1.50
C LEU A 10 5.95 -0.87 1.66
N ARG A 11 6.24 -1.82 2.54
CA ARG A 11 7.56 -2.44 2.68
C ARG A 11 7.42 -3.95 2.59
N GLY A 12 8.39 -4.60 1.96
CA GLY A 12 8.43 -6.04 1.76
C GLY A 12 9.46 -6.39 0.68
N ASP A 13 9.61 -7.67 0.38
CA ASP A 13 10.48 -8.09 -0.71
C ASP A 13 9.90 -7.69 -2.09
N ALA A 14 10.76 -7.73 -3.11
CA ALA A 14 10.37 -7.31 -4.46
C ALA A 14 9.28 -8.22 -5.07
N ALA A 15 9.24 -9.50 -4.71
CA ALA A 15 8.27 -10.45 -5.25
C ALA A 15 6.87 -10.19 -4.68
N ALA A 16 6.76 -9.96 -3.38
CA ALA A 16 5.56 -9.58 -2.67
C ALA A 16 5.01 -8.24 -3.19
N LEU A 17 5.87 -7.24 -3.33
CA LEU A 17 5.49 -5.94 -3.89
C LEU A 17 4.99 -6.07 -5.33
N ALA A 18 5.67 -6.86 -6.18
CA ALA A 18 5.23 -7.10 -7.56
C ALA A 18 3.91 -7.88 -7.62
N SER A 19 3.69 -8.83 -6.71
CA SER A 19 2.42 -9.57 -6.61
C SER A 19 1.28 -8.62 -6.22
N PHE A 20 1.49 -7.81 -5.19
CA PHE A 20 0.52 -6.82 -4.74
C PHE A 20 0.20 -5.80 -5.84
N GLU A 21 1.20 -5.35 -6.60
CA GLU A 21 1.03 -4.42 -7.70
C GLU A 21 0.07 -4.98 -8.78
N LYS A 22 0.21 -6.25 -9.15
CA LYS A 22 -0.62 -6.85 -10.20
C LYS A 22 -2.12 -6.72 -9.93
N PHE A 23 -2.54 -6.83 -8.66
CA PHE A 23 -3.94 -6.78 -8.27
C PHE A 23 -4.40 -5.39 -7.84
N ASN A 24 -3.52 -4.59 -7.24
CA ASN A 24 -3.88 -3.31 -6.63
C ASN A 24 -3.39 -2.09 -7.41
N ARG A 25 -2.92 -2.25 -8.66
CA ARG A 25 -2.33 -1.17 -9.49
C ARG A 25 -3.14 0.12 -9.51
N ALA A 26 -4.48 0.03 -9.60
CA ALA A 26 -5.35 1.21 -9.65
C ALA A 26 -5.33 2.05 -8.35
N ASN A 27 -4.92 1.43 -7.24
CA ASN A 27 -4.84 2.02 -5.92
C ASN A 27 -3.38 2.14 -5.44
N LEU A 28 -2.42 2.12 -6.37
CA LEU A 28 -1.00 2.25 -6.07
C LEU A 28 -0.41 3.50 -6.71
N ALA A 29 0.48 4.14 -5.96
CA ALA A 29 1.27 5.26 -6.41
C ALA A 29 2.73 5.09 -5.96
N LYS A 30 3.60 5.88 -6.57
CA LYS A 30 4.97 6.09 -6.10
C LYS A 30 5.04 7.45 -5.42
N ASP A 31 5.67 7.52 -4.25
CA ASP A 31 6.00 8.82 -3.64
C ASP A 31 7.20 9.47 -4.34
N ARG A 32 7.60 10.65 -3.85
CA ARG A 32 8.71 11.43 -4.42
C ARG A 32 10.07 10.70 -4.38
N ASP A 33 10.24 9.75 -3.46
CA ASP A 33 11.48 9.00 -3.29
C ASP A 33 11.41 7.64 -3.99
N GLY A 34 10.30 7.36 -4.69
CA GLY A 34 10.09 6.12 -5.43
C GLY A 34 9.57 4.96 -4.57
N ASP A 35 9.08 5.22 -3.37
CA ASP A 35 8.48 4.19 -2.51
C ASP A 35 7.03 3.91 -2.92
N TRP A 36 6.63 2.64 -2.80
CA TRP A 36 5.25 2.24 -3.09
C TRP A 36 4.29 2.73 -1.99
N VAL A 37 3.19 3.33 -2.43
CA VAL A 37 2.12 3.83 -1.57
C VAL A 37 0.79 3.23 -2.02
N PHE A 38 0.12 2.54 -1.11
CA PHE A 38 -1.25 2.07 -1.29
C PHE A 38 -2.25 3.14 -0.87
N LEU A 39 -3.14 3.51 -1.78
CA LEU A 39 -4.22 4.48 -1.61
C LEU A 39 -5.53 3.73 -1.31
N ALA A 40 -5.84 3.59 -0.03
CA ALA A 40 -6.97 2.79 0.42
C ALA A 40 -8.26 3.62 0.53
N LYS A 41 -9.38 2.97 0.25
CA LYS A 41 -10.70 3.63 0.34
C LYS A 41 -11.23 3.76 1.75
N SER A 42 -10.67 3.03 2.71
CA SER A 42 -11.04 3.09 4.12
C SER A 42 -9.99 2.39 4.99
N ALA A 43 -10.11 2.51 6.32
CA ALA A 43 -9.30 1.73 7.26
C ALA A 43 -9.57 0.22 7.18
N TRP A 44 -10.80 -0.17 6.83
CA TRP A 44 -11.17 -1.58 6.64
C TRP A 44 -10.42 -2.19 5.43
N ASP A 45 -10.31 -1.45 4.33
CA ASP A 45 -9.57 -1.87 3.13
C ASP A 45 -8.08 -2.12 3.45
N VAL A 46 -7.47 -1.26 4.27
CA VAL A 46 -6.10 -1.48 4.77
C VAL A 46 -6.00 -2.80 5.55
N GLY A 47 -6.90 -3.04 6.51
CA GLY A 47 -6.88 -4.27 7.31
C GLY A 47 -7.07 -5.52 6.45
N TYR A 48 -8.00 -5.49 5.51
CA TYR A 48 -8.23 -6.58 4.55
C TYR A 48 -6.97 -6.89 3.73
N GLN A 49 -6.27 -5.87 3.22
CA GLN A 49 -5.05 -6.07 2.45
C GLN A 49 -3.88 -6.56 3.32
N GLN A 50 -3.78 -6.12 4.58
CA GLN A 50 -2.80 -6.64 5.52
C GLN A 50 -3.01 -8.14 5.82
N GLU A 51 -4.26 -8.56 6.03
CA GLU A 51 -4.60 -9.97 6.24
C GLU A 51 -4.28 -10.85 5.01
N LYS A 52 -4.49 -10.30 3.80
CA LYS A 52 -4.25 -11.02 2.54
C LYS A 52 -2.80 -11.06 2.10
N ASN A 53 -1.99 -10.11 2.55
CA ASN A 53 -0.58 -9.97 2.16
C ASN A 53 0.27 -9.83 3.45
N PRO A 54 0.29 -10.85 4.32
CA PRO A 54 0.97 -10.78 5.62
C PRO A 54 2.49 -10.58 5.53
N GLU A 55 3.08 -10.83 4.36
CA GLU A 55 4.48 -10.57 4.05
C GLU A 55 4.79 -9.09 3.79
N LEU A 56 3.75 -8.26 3.58
CA LEU A 56 3.88 -6.82 3.37
C LEU A 56 3.56 -6.04 4.65
N THR A 57 4.37 -5.02 4.91
CA THR A 57 4.12 -4.02 5.96
C THR A 57 3.47 -2.79 5.35
N PHE A 58 2.39 -2.33 6.01
CA PHE A 58 1.63 -1.13 5.63
C PHE A 58 1.82 -0.05 6.68
N SER A 59 2.70 0.92 6.43
CA SER A 59 3.09 1.94 7.41
C SER A 59 2.24 3.21 7.27
N THR A 60 1.80 3.76 8.42
CA THR A 60 1.09 5.06 8.50
C THR A 60 2.03 6.26 8.37
N THR A 61 3.32 6.06 8.66
CA THR A 61 4.38 7.06 8.57
C THR A 61 5.57 6.48 7.81
N LYS A 62 6.32 7.37 7.17
CA LYS A 62 7.64 7.06 6.60
C LYS A 62 8.70 7.49 7.62
N GLU A 63 9.52 6.55 8.07
CA GLU A 63 10.75 6.88 8.80
C GLU A 63 11.70 7.56 7.81
N ARG A 64 12.29 8.69 8.24
CA ARG A 64 13.18 9.51 7.42
C ARG A 64 14.52 8.82 7.18
#